data_AF-A0A6C0ITR8-F1
#
_entry.id   AF-A0A6C0ITR8-F1
#
_cell.length_a   1.000
_cell.length_b   1.000
_cell.length_c   1.000
_cell.angle_alpha   90.00
_cell.angle_beta   90.00
_cell.angle_gamma   90.00
#
_symmetry.space_group_name_H-M   'P 1'
#
loop_
_entity.id
_entity.type
_entity.pdbx_description
1 polymer ?
#
loop_
_entity_poly.entity_id
_entity_poly.type
_entity_poly.pdbx_seq_one_letter_code
_entity_poly.pdbx_strand_id
1 'polypeptide(L)'
;MKIKLVYESNYNFLTKTEWVNLITFLISKIESTNIGSMLINQLNHYSDMGHIVTIKNYSPHITNQYPHIKINTTNGYFRNTIYIPDIPYFINVPVFNKELIELQTETIIHELLNSTPLATNLDNDFVNSFSKFEYQPYVITLFHELVHCLRSFNNIASDGMLEEYSTIYGIQGNTLIIDGNIITENSFRKEIGLMPRLSHGSSDDYIYKVTRDKDYSNQFLKEKFYQFI
;
A
#
# COMPACT_ATOMS: atom_id res chain seq x y z
N MET A 1 -16.38 -3.54 12.08
CA MET A 1 -15.63 -4.08 10.93
C MET A 1 -15.22 -5.53 11.19
N LYS A 2 -15.26 -6.42 10.18
CA LYS A 2 -15.05 -7.88 10.32
C LYS A 2 -13.60 -8.38 10.14
N ILE A 3 -12.65 -7.47 9.93
CA ILE A 3 -11.22 -7.83 9.77
C ILE A 3 -10.63 -8.27 11.12
N LYS A 4 -9.94 -9.41 11.11
CA LYS A 4 -9.28 -9.97 12.29
C LYS A 4 -7.88 -9.38 12.44
N LEU A 5 -7.56 -8.86 13.63
CA LEU A 5 -6.20 -8.43 13.96
C LEU A 5 -5.47 -9.50 14.75
N VAL A 6 -4.26 -9.85 14.34
CA VAL A 6 -3.40 -10.82 15.04
C VAL A 6 -2.01 -10.24 15.19
N TYR A 7 -1.54 -10.09 16.42
CA TYR A 7 -0.18 -9.66 16.72
C TYR A 7 0.66 -10.86 17.16
N GLU A 8 1.84 -11.00 16.58
CA GLU A 8 2.86 -12.00 16.92
C GLU A 8 4.12 -11.27 17.38
N SER A 9 4.61 -11.60 18.58
CA SER A 9 5.81 -10.98 19.13
C SER A 9 7.04 -11.36 18.32
N ASN A 10 7.73 -10.38 17.74
CA ASN A 10 9.01 -10.55 17.08
C ASN A 10 9.96 -9.40 17.45
N TYR A 11 10.11 -8.38 16.59
CA TYR A 11 11.00 -7.23 16.84
C TYR A 11 10.49 -6.31 17.96
N ASN A 12 9.16 -6.25 18.17
CA ASN A 12 8.50 -5.45 19.21
C ASN A 12 8.87 -3.96 19.17
N PHE A 13 8.91 -3.37 17.97
CA PHE A 13 9.14 -1.93 17.84
C PHE A 13 7.92 -1.16 18.36
N LEU A 14 6.73 -1.62 18.00
CA LEU A 14 5.48 -1.30 18.69
C LEU A 14 5.12 -2.45 19.63
N THR A 15 4.56 -2.11 20.78
CA THR A 15 3.84 -3.08 21.61
C THR A 15 2.59 -3.56 20.87
N LYS A 16 2.06 -4.73 21.27
CA LYS A 16 0.79 -5.24 20.76
C LYS A 16 -0.33 -4.18 20.79
N THR A 17 -0.44 -3.44 21.89
CA THR A 17 -1.45 -2.40 22.05
C THR A 17 -1.22 -1.22 21.10
N GLU A 18 0.02 -0.73 20.99
CA GLU A 18 0.38 0.35 20.05
C GLU A 18 0.06 -0.06 18.60
N TRP A 19 0.44 -1.27 18.18
CA TRP A 19 0.19 -1.75 16.81
C TRP A 19 -1.30 -1.97 16.53
N VAL A 20 -2.04 -2.60 17.45
CA VAL A 20 -3.50 -2.79 17.28
C VAL A 20 -4.22 -1.45 17.20
N ASN A 21 -3.84 -0.48 18.03
CA ASN A 21 -4.42 0.86 18.01
C ASN A 21 -4.09 1.59 16.69
N LEU A 22 -2.85 1.49 16.22
CA LEU A 22 -2.44 2.03 14.93
C LEU A 22 -3.31 1.46 13.82
N ILE A 23 -3.38 0.13 13.68
CA ILE A 23 -4.15 -0.50 12.59
C ILE A 23 -5.63 -0.12 12.67
N THR A 24 -6.21 -0.11 13.88
CA THR A 24 -7.60 0.32 14.09
C THR A 24 -7.84 1.77 13.66
N PHE A 25 -6.91 2.67 13.98
CA PHE A 25 -6.95 4.08 13.55
C PHE A 25 -6.82 4.22 12.02
N LEU A 26 -5.93 3.47 11.39
CA LEU A 26 -5.75 3.51 9.93
C LEU A 26 -7.01 3.03 9.21
N ILE A 27 -7.63 1.96 9.71
CA ILE A 27 -8.91 1.47 9.22
C ILE A 27 -9.99 2.56 9.31
N SER A 28 -10.14 3.21 10.47
CA SER A 28 -11.16 4.24 10.63
C SER A 28 -10.88 5.45 9.73
N LYS A 29 -9.60 5.78 9.51
CA LYS A 29 -9.20 6.82 8.57
C LYS A 29 -9.55 6.46 7.13
N ILE A 30 -9.30 5.21 6.71
CA ILE A 30 -9.71 4.70 5.39
C ILE A 30 -11.23 4.78 5.25
N GLU A 31 -11.97 4.24 6.22
CA GLU A 31 -13.44 4.21 6.23
C GLU A 31 -14.07 5.61 6.23
N SER A 32 -13.36 6.63 6.74
CA SER A 32 -13.83 8.03 6.72
C SER A 32 -13.83 8.70 5.33
N THR A 33 -13.20 8.07 4.33
CA THR A 33 -13.13 8.56 2.95
C THR A 33 -14.19 7.87 2.08
N ASN A 34 -14.60 8.48 0.97
CA ASN A 34 -15.64 7.89 0.13
C ASN A 34 -15.13 6.58 -0.51
N ILE A 35 -13.96 6.60 -1.16
CA ILE A 35 -13.34 5.42 -1.77
C ILE A 35 -13.04 4.35 -0.72
N GLY A 36 -12.50 4.74 0.44
CA GLY A 36 -12.18 3.80 1.50
C GLY A 36 -13.42 3.16 2.13
N SER A 37 -14.50 3.91 2.32
CA SER A 37 -15.77 3.35 2.83
C SER A 37 -16.35 2.30 1.88
N MET A 38 -16.30 2.54 0.56
CA MET A 38 -16.75 1.57 -0.45
C MET A 38 -15.94 0.28 -0.40
N LEU A 39 -14.62 0.39 -0.31
CA LEU A 39 -13.71 -0.74 -0.16
C LEU A 39 -14.01 -1.58 1.09
N ILE A 40 -14.13 -0.92 2.26
CA ILE A 40 -14.40 -1.59 3.54
C ILE A 40 -15.79 -2.24 3.55
N ASN A 41 -16.81 -1.59 2.98
CA ASN A 41 -18.16 -2.14 2.88
C ASN A 41 -18.19 -3.41 2.02
N GLN A 42 -17.51 -3.42 0.88
CA GLN A 42 -17.42 -4.62 0.03
C GLN A 42 -16.64 -5.74 0.71
N LEU A 43 -15.55 -5.44 1.41
CA LEU A 43 -14.82 -6.45 2.20
C LEU A 43 -15.68 -7.05 3.31
N ASN A 44 -16.50 -6.23 3.99
CA ASN A 44 -17.45 -6.72 4.99
C ASN A 44 -18.54 -7.59 4.34
N HIS A 45 -19.05 -7.21 3.16
CA HIS A 45 -20.01 -8.01 2.41
C HIS A 45 -19.47 -9.42 2.06
N TYR A 46 -18.24 -9.50 1.55
CA TYR A 46 -17.58 -10.79 1.32
C TYR A 46 -17.31 -11.55 2.63
N SER A 47 -17.03 -10.84 3.73
CA SER A 47 -16.89 -11.49 5.04
C SER A 47 -18.20 -12.16 5.49
N ASP A 48 -19.36 -11.59 5.14
CA ASP A 48 -20.68 -12.17 5.41
C ASP A 48 -20.92 -13.46 4.62
N MET A 49 -20.28 -13.58 3.46
CA MET A 49 -20.30 -14.77 2.61
C MET A 49 -19.29 -15.85 3.06
N GLY A 50 -18.50 -15.60 4.10
CA GLY A 50 -17.55 -16.58 4.66
C GLY A 50 -16.08 -16.35 4.29
N HIS A 51 -15.76 -15.30 3.53
CA HIS A 51 -14.37 -14.89 3.30
C HIS A 51 -13.76 -14.30 4.58
N ILE A 52 -12.44 -14.35 4.72
CA ILE A 52 -11.75 -13.86 5.91
C ILE A 52 -10.60 -12.95 5.50
N VAL A 53 -10.53 -11.77 6.14
CA VAL A 53 -9.37 -10.89 6.11
C VAL A 53 -8.72 -10.90 7.49
N THR A 54 -7.43 -11.23 7.54
CA THR A 54 -6.61 -11.10 8.75
C THR A 54 -5.49 -10.09 8.50
N ILE A 55 -5.25 -9.18 9.42
CA ILE A 55 -4.05 -8.32 9.41
C ILE A 55 -3.09 -8.81 10.49
N LYS A 56 -1.82 -9.00 10.12
CA LYS A 56 -0.72 -9.45 10.98
C LYS A 56 0.45 -8.48 10.95
N ASN A 57 1.19 -8.37 12.05
CA ASN A 57 2.41 -7.56 12.11
C ASN A 57 3.66 -8.28 11.62
N TYR A 58 3.59 -9.59 11.40
CA TYR A 58 4.76 -10.41 11.16
C TYR A 58 4.45 -11.58 10.24
N SER A 59 5.30 -11.77 9.22
CA SER A 59 5.28 -12.93 8.33
C SER A 59 6.44 -13.87 8.65
N PRO A 60 6.17 -15.11 9.14
CA PRO A 60 7.23 -16.04 9.52
C PRO A 60 8.04 -16.59 8.33
N HIS A 61 7.60 -16.32 7.10
CA HIS A 61 8.20 -16.88 5.89
C HIS A 61 9.12 -15.91 5.15
N ILE A 62 9.18 -14.64 5.58
CA ILE A 62 9.97 -13.61 4.91
C ILE A 62 11.00 -13.07 5.89
N THR A 63 12.28 -13.18 5.54
CA THR A 63 13.37 -12.68 6.39
C THR A 63 13.29 -11.15 6.53
N ASN A 64 12.92 -10.47 5.45
CA ASN A 64 12.75 -9.02 5.42
C ASN A 64 11.27 -8.66 5.57
N GLN A 65 10.88 -8.08 6.70
CA GLN A 65 9.48 -7.74 6.97
C GLN A 65 9.04 -6.47 6.22
N TYR A 66 8.35 -6.62 5.10
CA TYR A 66 7.68 -5.53 4.38
C TYR A 66 6.16 -5.78 4.28
N PRO A 67 5.36 -4.74 3.98
CA PRO A 67 3.94 -4.91 3.71
C PRO A 67 3.68 -5.82 2.51
N HIS A 68 2.82 -6.81 2.67
CA HIS A 68 2.41 -7.70 1.58
C HIS A 68 1.15 -8.47 1.97
N ILE A 69 0.50 -9.08 0.98
CA ILE A 69 -0.64 -9.98 1.18
C ILE A 69 -0.29 -11.43 0.83
N LYS A 70 -0.76 -12.35 1.67
CA LYS A 70 -0.83 -13.78 1.36
C LYS A 70 -2.28 -14.16 1.08
N ILE A 71 -2.53 -14.53 -0.17
CA ILE A 71 -3.83 -15.04 -0.63
C ILE A 71 -3.87 -16.55 -0.38
N ASN A 72 -4.96 -17.04 0.20
CA ASN A 72 -5.18 -18.46 0.43
C ASN A 72 -6.66 -18.79 0.20
N THR A 73 -6.96 -19.98 -0.33
CA THR A 73 -8.32 -20.46 -0.54
C THR A 73 -8.54 -21.76 0.23
N THR A 74 -9.69 -21.90 0.88
CA THR A 74 -10.06 -23.12 1.60
C THR A 74 -11.54 -23.37 1.39
N ASN A 75 -11.88 -24.53 0.81
CA ASN A 75 -13.26 -24.91 0.48
C ASN A 75 -14.01 -23.85 -0.34
N GLY A 76 -13.34 -23.22 -1.31
CA GLY A 76 -13.92 -22.19 -2.16
C GLY A 76 -13.97 -20.77 -1.56
N TYR A 77 -13.60 -20.58 -0.30
CA TYR A 77 -13.56 -19.27 0.36
C TYR A 77 -12.13 -18.74 0.49
N PHE A 78 -11.94 -17.46 0.21
CA PHE A 78 -10.66 -16.79 0.40
C PHE A 78 -10.41 -16.46 1.88
N ARG A 79 -9.18 -16.70 2.33
CA ARG A 79 -8.68 -16.46 3.69
C ARG A 79 -7.37 -15.68 3.60
N ASN A 80 -7.50 -14.41 3.28
CA ASN A 80 -6.36 -13.54 3.02
C ASN A 80 -5.73 -13.07 4.32
N THR A 81 -4.39 -13.01 4.32
CA THR A 81 -3.61 -12.43 5.41
C THR A 81 -2.79 -11.28 4.87
N ILE A 82 -3.10 -10.07 5.30
CA ILE A 82 -2.30 -8.87 5.04
C ILE A 82 -1.26 -8.76 6.15
N TYR A 83 -0.01 -8.53 5.78
CA TYR A 83 1.09 -8.29 6.70
C TYR A 83 1.42 -6.80 6.69
N ILE A 84 1.32 -6.13 7.83
CA ILE A 84 1.70 -4.73 8.04
C ILE A 84 2.70 -4.68 9.19
N PRO A 85 4.02 -4.67 8.91
CA PRO A 85 5.05 -4.73 9.93
C PRO A 85 4.87 -3.67 11.03
N ASP A 86 5.22 -4.03 12.27
CA ASP A 86 5.23 -3.08 13.40
C ASP A 86 6.43 -2.11 13.37
N ILE A 87 7.12 -2.03 12.23
CA ILE A 87 8.31 -1.22 11.99
C ILE A 87 8.16 -0.37 10.74
N PRO A 88 8.66 0.88 10.74
CA PRO A 88 8.54 1.78 9.61
C PRO A 88 9.04 1.15 8.30
N TYR A 89 8.27 1.39 7.24
CA TYR A 89 8.55 0.94 5.89
C TYR A 89 8.86 2.12 4.98
N PHE A 90 9.97 2.03 4.25
CA PHE A 90 10.41 3.07 3.33
C PHE A 90 10.58 2.47 1.94
N ILE A 91 10.15 3.24 0.95
CA ILE A 91 10.26 2.89 -0.46
C ILE A 91 11.31 3.77 -1.11
N ASN A 92 12.19 3.19 -1.92
CA ASN A 92 12.93 3.98 -2.90
C ASN A 92 11.90 4.54 -3.89
N VAL A 93 11.85 5.86 -4.08
CA VAL A 93 10.90 6.47 -5.00
C VAL A 93 11.58 6.70 -6.34
N PRO A 94 11.18 6.00 -7.42
CA PRO A 94 11.65 6.37 -8.73
C PRO A 94 11.08 7.73 -9.14
N VAL A 95 11.97 8.57 -9.64
CA VAL A 95 11.69 9.45 -10.77
C VAL A 95 10.99 8.60 -11.85
N PHE A 96 9.79 9.00 -12.31
CA PHE A 96 8.92 8.39 -13.33
C PHE A 96 9.39 7.06 -13.97
N ASN A 97 8.57 5.99 -13.89
CA ASN A 97 8.86 4.74 -14.61
C ASN A 97 8.83 4.97 -16.14
N LYS A 98 9.92 4.62 -16.84
CA LYS A 98 10.02 4.68 -18.30
C LYS A 98 8.98 3.83 -19.03
N GLU A 99 8.54 2.71 -18.45
CA GLU A 99 7.50 1.85 -19.05
C GLU A 99 6.11 2.52 -19.02
N LEU A 100 5.83 3.35 -17.99
CA LEU A 100 4.63 4.18 -17.93
C LEU A 100 4.66 5.34 -18.95
N ILE A 101 5.86 5.77 -19.38
CA ILE A 101 6.04 6.74 -20.47
C ILE A 101 5.66 6.10 -21.81
N GLU A 102 5.91 4.80 -21.99
CA GLU A 102 5.55 4.07 -23.22
C GLU A 102 4.04 3.75 -23.30
N LEU A 103 3.36 3.61 -22.15
CA LEU A 103 1.90 3.42 -22.04
C LEU A 103 1.09 4.72 -22.21
N GLN A 104 1.72 5.87 -22.47
CA GLN A 104 1.10 7.21 -22.62
C GLN A 104 0.06 7.32 -23.74
N THR A 105 -0.19 6.27 -24.53
CA THR A 105 -1.22 6.29 -25.58
C THR A 105 -2.63 6.01 -25.07
N GLU A 106 -2.80 5.60 -23.81
CA GLU A 106 -4.12 5.39 -23.20
C GLU A 106 -4.64 6.68 -22.52
N THR A 107 -5.84 7.08 -22.92
CA THR A 107 -6.49 8.38 -22.63
C THR A 107 -6.63 8.69 -21.13
N ILE A 108 -6.59 7.66 -20.27
CA ILE A 108 -6.71 7.75 -18.81
C ILE A 108 -5.43 8.31 -18.17
N ILE A 109 -4.25 8.05 -18.75
CA ILE A 109 -2.97 8.58 -18.24
C ILE A 109 -2.82 10.08 -18.56
N HIS A 110 -3.40 10.55 -19.67
CA HIS A 110 -3.39 11.97 -20.04
C HIS A 110 -4.14 12.84 -19.02
N GLU A 111 -5.21 12.36 -18.40
CA GLU A 111 -5.91 13.09 -17.33
C GLU A 111 -5.09 13.16 -16.03
N LEU A 112 -4.31 12.10 -15.72
CA LEU A 112 -3.35 12.07 -14.60
C LEU A 112 -2.13 12.98 -14.82
N LEU A 113 -1.70 13.17 -16.07
CA LEU A 113 -0.55 14.03 -16.43
C LEU A 113 -0.93 15.49 -16.69
N ASN A 114 -2.21 15.79 -16.96
CA ASN A 114 -2.68 17.17 -17.16
C ASN A 114 -2.88 17.96 -15.87
N SER A 115 -2.68 17.35 -14.69
CA SER A 115 -2.50 18.09 -13.44
C SER A 115 -1.08 18.63 -13.31
N THR A 116 -0.81 19.71 -14.04
CA THR A 116 0.43 20.54 -14.04
C THR A 116 1.68 19.83 -14.59
N PRO A 117 2.29 20.33 -15.68
CA PRO A 117 3.55 19.77 -16.16
C PRO A 117 4.65 20.03 -15.13
N LEU A 118 5.11 18.96 -14.45
CA LEU A 118 6.35 19.00 -13.68
C LEU A 118 7.48 19.30 -14.66
N ALA A 119 8.19 20.41 -14.41
CA ALA A 119 9.31 20.86 -15.22
C ALA A 119 10.27 19.69 -15.46
N THR A 120 10.51 19.38 -16.73
CA THR A 120 11.32 18.24 -17.19
C THR A 120 12.80 18.33 -16.83
N ASN A 121 13.20 19.32 -16.03
CA ASN A 121 14.55 19.50 -15.51
C ASN A 121 14.45 19.67 -13.98
N LEU A 122 14.11 18.59 -13.27
CA LEU A 122 14.39 18.53 -11.83
C LEU A 122 15.90 18.42 -11.68
N ASP A 123 16.49 19.45 -11.08
CA ASP A 123 17.92 19.55 -10.79
C ASP A 123 18.37 18.29 -10.04
N ASN A 124 19.43 17.64 -10.52
CA ASN A 124 19.98 16.45 -9.86
C ASN A 124 20.35 16.76 -8.41
N ASP A 125 20.71 18.00 -8.08
CA ASP A 125 20.98 18.41 -6.69
C ASP A 125 19.69 18.50 -5.86
N PHE A 126 18.55 18.86 -6.45
CA PHE A 126 17.24 18.82 -5.81
C PHE A 126 16.77 17.37 -5.60
N VAL A 127 16.97 16.49 -6.59
CA VAL A 127 16.68 15.05 -6.48
C VAL A 127 17.58 14.37 -5.44
N ASN A 128 18.87 14.76 -5.36
CA ASN A 128 19.82 14.27 -4.36
C ASN A 128 19.61 14.87 -2.95
N SER A 129 18.84 15.96 -2.83
CA SER A 129 18.52 16.61 -1.55
C SER A 129 17.40 15.92 -0.78
N PHE A 130 16.58 15.11 -1.46
CA PHE A 130 15.69 14.16 -0.82
C PHE A 130 16.46 12.88 -0.50
N SER A 131 16.26 12.35 0.70
CA SER A 131 16.59 10.95 0.99
C SER A 131 16.11 10.08 -0.18
N LYS A 132 16.97 9.25 -0.79
CA LYS A 132 16.61 8.28 -1.84
C LYS A 132 15.36 7.46 -1.47
N PHE A 133 15.07 7.35 -0.17
CA PHE A 133 13.93 6.65 0.39
C PHE A 133 12.89 7.63 0.93
N GLU A 134 11.63 7.47 0.53
CA GLU A 134 10.50 8.16 1.16
C GLU A 134 9.75 7.21 2.11
N TYR A 135 9.28 7.77 3.22
CA TYR A 135 8.38 7.05 4.11
C TYR A 135 7.05 6.83 3.41
N GLN A 136 6.61 5.58 3.29
CA GLN A 136 5.29 5.28 2.79
C GLN A 136 4.30 5.31 3.97
N PRO A 137 3.31 6.22 3.98
CA PRO A 137 2.35 6.29 5.07
C PRO A 137 1.60 4.98 5.23
N TYR A 138 1.55 4.46 6.46
CA TYR A 138 0.88 3.19 6.77
C TYR A 138 -0.58 3.14 6.31
N VAL A 139 -1.26 4.28 6.28
CA VAL A 139 -2.65 4.37 5.80
C VAL A 139 -2.74 4.03 4.31
N ILE A 140 -1.76 4.47 3.51
CA ILE A 140 -1.68 4.15 2.09
C ILE A 140 -1.30 2.68 1.91
N THR A 141 -0.28 2.22 2.65
CA THR A 141 0.15 0.82 2.64
C THR A 141 -1.01 -0.13 2.95
N LEU A 142 -1.75 0.14 4.03
CA LEU A 142 -2.88 -0.69 4.41
C LEU A 142 -4.00 -0.63 3.36
N PHE A 143 -4.31 0.55 2.83
CA PHE A 143 -5.30 0.69 1.77
C PHE A 143 -4.92 -0.13 0.53
N HIS A 144 -3.67 -0.04 0.09
CA HIS A 144 -3.11 -0.77 -1.05
C HIS A 144 -3.32 -2.29 -0.89
N GLU A 145 -2.93 -2.84 0.26
CA GLU A 145 -3.12 -4.26 0.55
C GLU A 145 -4.60 -4.68 0.66
N LEU A 146 -5.47 -3.79 1.13
CA LEU A 146 -6.92 -4.02 1.14
C LEU A 146 -7.50 -4.07 -0.28
N VAL A 147 -6.96 -3.29 -1.22
CA VAL A 147 -7.34 -3.37 -2.65
C VAL A 147 -6.96 -4.73 -3.22
N HIS A 148 -5.72 -5.21 -3.02
CA HIS A 148 -5.34 -6.57 -3.43
C HIS A 148 -6.26 -7.63 -2.82
N CYS A 149 -6.60 -7.46 -1.54
CA CYS A 149 -7.50 -8.36 -0.84
C CYS A 149 -8.87 -8.44 -1.53
N LEU A 150 -9.52 -7.30 -1.79
CA LEU A 150 -10.83 -7.30 -2.44
C LEU A 150 -10.75 -7.77 -3.90
N ARG A 151 -9.68 -7.43 -4.63
CA ARG A 151 -9.46 -7.93 -5.99
C ARG A 151 -9.44 -9.45 -6.04
N SER A 152 -8.74 -10.08 -5.10
CA SER A 152 -8.71 -11.55 -5.01
C SER A 152 -10.09 -12.15 -4.71
N PHE A 153 -10.89 -11.52 -3.85
CA PHE A 153 -12.26 -11.97 -3.57
C PHE A 153 -13.16 -11.90 -4.82
N ASN A 154 -12.91 -10.92 -5.70
CA ASN A 154 -13.59 -10.78 -6.98
C ASN A 154 -12.99 -11.66 -8.10
N ASN A 155 -12.00 -12.52 -7.80
CA ASN A 155 -11.23 -13.29 -8.79
C ASN A 155 -10.63 -12.42 -9.91
N ILE A 156 -10.28 -11.17 -9.61
CA ILE A 156 -9.52 -10.30 -10.51
C ILE A 156 -8.07 -10.79 -10.48
N ALA A 157 -7.47 -11.02 -11.65
CA ALA A 157 -6.16 -11.63 -11.79
C ALA A 157 -5.13 -10.98 -10.85
N SER A 158 -4.42 -11.84 -10.12
CA SER A 158 -3.41 -11.49 -9.11
C SER A 158 -1.99 -11.96 -9.50
N ASP A 159 -1.81 -12.42 -10.74
CA ASP A 159 -0.55 -12.93 -11.27
C ASP A 159 0.04 -11.98 -12.33
N GLY A 160 1.27 -11.52 -12.08
CA GLY A 160 2.10 -10.79 -13.04
C GLY A 160 2.39 -9.33 -12.66
N MET A 161 3.34 -8.70 -13.38
CA MET A 161 3.80 -7.34 -13.09
C MET A 161 2.67 -6.29 -13.13
N LEU A 162 1.60 -6.53 -13.89
CA LEU A 162 0.46 -5.61 -14.04
C LEU A 162 -0.44 -5.49 -12.81
N GLU A 163 -0.32 -6.43 -11.88
CA GLU A 163 -1.17 -6.53 -10.70
C GLU A 163 -1.04 -5.26 -9.82
N GLU A 164 0.19 -4.95 -9.46
CA GLU A 164 0.57 -3.77 -8.69
C GLU A 164 0.22 -2.46 -9.39
N TYR A 165 0.51 -2.37 -10.70
CA TYR A 165 0.12 -1.20 -11.49
C TYR A 165 -1.40 -1.02 -11.51
N SER A 166 -2.16 -2.10 -11.57
CA SER A 166 -3.62 -2.04 -11.53
C SER A 166 -4.13 -1.62 -10.15
N THR A 167 -3.42 -1.97 -9.08
CA THR A 167 -3.74 -1.51 -7.71
C THR A 167 -3.41 -0.02 -7.54
N ILE A 168 -2.33 0.48 -8.14
CA ILE A 168 -1.89 1.87 -7.98
C ILE A 168 -2.63 2.83 -8.92
N TYR A 169 -2.72 2.49 -10.19
CA TYR A 169 -3.18 3.38 -11.27
C TYR A 169 -4.55 3.02 -11.83
N GLY A 170 -4.93 1.73 -11.73
CA GLY A 170 -6.09 1.18 -12.43
C GLY A 170 -5.81 1.00 -13.92
N ILE A 171 -5.36 -0.20 -14.31
CA ILE A 171 -5.11 -0.57 -15.71
C ILE A 171 -6.25 -1.46 -16.21
N GLN A 172 -6.69 -1.19 -17.44
CA GLN A 172 -7.85 -1.83 -18.08
C GLN A 172 -7.80 -3.37 -17.98
N GLY A 173 -8.91 -3.97 -17.55
CA GLY A 173 -9.07 -5.42 -17.38
C GLY A 173 -8.82 -5.94 -15.96
N ASN A 174 -8.00 -5.24 -15.16
CA ASN A 174 -7.64 -5.63 -13.79
C ASN A 174 -7.96 -4.58 -12.72
N THR A 175 -8.55 -3.45 -13.11
CA THR A 175 -9.01 -2.41 -12.19
C THR A 175 -10.17 -2.88 -11.33
N LEU A 176 -10.07 -2.64 -10.03
CA LEU A 176 -11.20 -2.80 -9.11
C LEU A 176 -12.19 -1.66 -9.29
N ILE A 177 -13.43 -1.99 -9.65
CA ILE A 177 -14.52 -1.02 -9.83
C ILE A 177 -15.67 -1.43 -8.91
N ILE A 178 -16.13 -0.49 -8.08
CA ILE A 178 -17.29 -0.68 -7.19
C ILE A 178 -18.30 0.41 -7.52
N ASP A 179 -19.53 0.03 -7.88
CA ASP A 179 -20.61 0.96 -8.22
C ASP A 179 -20.20 2.07 -9.21
N GLY A 180 -19.41 1.71 -10.23
CA GLY A 180 -18.90 2.63 -11.24
C GLY A 180 -17.70 3.48 -10.82
N ASN A 181 -17.21 3.35 -9.57
CA ASN A 181 -16.05 4.08 -9.06
C ASN A 181 -14.78 3.22 -9.15
N ILE A 182 -13.69 3.82 -9.64
CA ILE A 182 -12.36 3.19 -9.71
C ILE A 182 -11.71 3.23 -8.32
N ILE A 183 -11.29 2.06 -7.83
CA ILE A 183 -10.70 1.90 -6.50
C ILE A 183 -9.21 1.54 -6.66
N THR A 184 -8.34 2.51 -6.41
CA THR A 184 -6.88 2.41 -6.57
C THR A 184 -6.15 3.17 -5.45
N GLU A 185 -4.86 2.90 -5.25
CA GLU A 185 -4.03 3.69 -4.33
C GLU A 185 -4.14 5.18 -4.65
N ASN A 186 -4.03 5.56 -5.93
CA ASN A 186 -4.06 6.97 -6.34
C ASN A 186 -5.44 7.63 -6.14
N SER A 187 -6.55 6.90 -6.34
CA SER A 187 -7.88 7.45 -6.01
C SER A 187 -8.01 7.74 -4.51
N PHE A 188 -7.42 6.89 -3.65
CA PHE A 188 -7.42 7.12 -2.21
C PHE A 188 -6.47 8.24 -1.78
N ARG A 189 -5.24 8.28 -2.33
CA ARG A 189 -4.26 9.35 -2.09
C ARG A 189 -4.87 10.72 -2.35
N LYS A 190 -5.64 10.86 -3.42
CA LYS A 190 -6.37 12.09 -3.76
C LYS A 190 -7.35 12.51 -2.66
N GLU A 191 -8.11 11.59 -2.07
CA GLU A 191 -9.10 11.91 -1.02
C GLU A 191 -8.46 12.34 0.31
N ILE A 192 -7.23 11.89 0.58
CA ILE A 192 -6.48 12.30 1.77
C ILE A 192 -5.46 13.43 1.51
N GLY A 193 -5.50 14.05 0.33
CA GLY A 193 -4.68 15.23 0.00
C GLY A 193 -3.21 14.93 -0.33
N LEU A 194 -2.88 13.69 -0.70
CA LEU A 194 -1.54 13.31 -1.14
C LEU A 194 -1.41 13.39 -2.67
N MET A 195 -0.19 13.67 -3.12
CA MET A 195 0.16 13.57 -4.53
C MET A 195 0.06 12.11 -5.02
N PRO A 196 -0.30 11.88 -6.29
CA PRO A 196 -0.35 10.53 -6.85
C PRO A 196 1.04 9.88 -6.81
N ARG A 197 1.08 8.57 -6.59
CA ARG A 197 2.26 7.75 -6.78
C ARG A 197 2.49 7.60 -8.29
N LEU A 198 3.69 7.93 -8.76
CA LEU A 198 4.05 7.96 -10.19
C LEU A 198 4.96 6.82 -10.61
N SER A 199 5.36 5.97 -9.67
CA SER A 199 6.24 4.83 -9.94
C SER A 199 5.97 3.65 -8.99
N HIS A 200 6.03 2.45 -9.55
CA HIS A 200 5.92 1.19 -8.81
C HIS A 200 7.27 0.70 -8.28
N GLY A 201 8.34 0.86 -9.07
CA GLY A 201 9.62 0.20 -8.82
C GLY A 201 10.44 0.75 -7.65
N SER A 202 10.15 0.39 -6.41
CA SER A 202 11.15 0.49 -5.35
C SER A 202 12.26 -0.51 -5.65
N SER A 203 13.42 -0.03 -6.13
CA SER A 203 14.55 -0.93 -6.41
C SER A 203 15.15 -1.54 -5.14
N ASP A 204 14.83 -0.98 -3.97
CA ASP A 204 15.29 -1.42 -2.66
C ASP A 204 14.21 -1.10 -1.61
N ASP A 205 13.62 -2.13 -1.02
CA ASP A 205 12.71 -1.98 0.12
C ASP A 205 13.54 -1.88 1.41
N TYR A 206 13.36 -0.77 2.13
CA TYR A 206 14.07 -0.52 3.36
C TYR A 206 13.17 -0.65 4.57
N ILE A 207 13.61 -1.50 5.48
CA ILE A 207 12.88 -1.86 6.69
C ILE A 207 13.81 -1.57 7.86
N TYR A 208 13.29 -0.84 8.86
CA TYR A 208 14.06 -0.47 10.05
C TYR A 208 14.80 -1.68 10.65
N LYS A 209 16.14 -1.60 10.72
CA LYS A 209 17.08 -2.63 11.22
C LYS A 209 17.18 -3.95 10.41
N VAL A 210 16.62 -4.06 9.20
CA VAL A 210 16.54 -5.37 8.51
C VAL A 210 17.30 -5.46 7.17
N THR A 211 17.74 -4.38 6.51
CA THR A 211 18.55 -4.48 5.25
C THR A 211 19.73 -3.49 5.11
N ARG A 212 20.64 -3.86 4.18
CA ARG A 212 22.10 -3.60 4.00
C ARG A 212 22.74 -2.25 4.34
N ASP A 213 22.00 -1.15 4.44
CA ASP A 213 22.58 0.16 4.73
C ASP A 213 22.37 0.54 6.20
N LYS A 214 23.35 0.16 7.04
CA LYS A 214 23.33 0.43 8.49
C LYS A 214 23.28 1.93 8.79
N ASP A 215 23.77 2.77 7.88
CA ASP A 215 23.95 4.21 8.11
C ASP A 215 22.62 5.00 8.14
N TYR A 216 21.56 4.49 7.51
CA TYR A 216 20.22 5.10 7.54
C TYR A 216 19.30 4.53 8.65
N SER A 217 19.49 3.28 9.07
CA SER A 217 18.65 2.66 10.15
C SER A 217 18.74 3.42 11.46
N ASN A 218 19.90 4.01 11.73
CA ASN A 218 20.15 4.73 12.97
C ASN A 218 19.53 6.14 13.00
N GLN A 219 19.01 6.64 11.87
CA GLN A 219 18.50 8.01 11.75
C GLN A 219 17.01 8.16 12.12
N PHE A 220 16.26 7.05 12.17
CA PHE A 220 14.83 7.03 12.52
C PHE A 220 14.61 6.38 13.88
N LEU A 221 14.56 7.24 14.90
CA LEU A 221 14.15 6.88 16.26
C LEU A 221 12.62 6.72 16.32
N LYS A 222 12.12 5.89 17.26
CA LYS A 222 10.68 5.68 17.51
C LYS A 222 9.90 6.99 17.70
N GLU A 223 10.56 8.03 18.21
CA GLU A 223 9.99 9.38 18.37
C GLU A 223 9.67 10.07 17.03
N LYS A 224 10.48 9.85 15.99
CA LYS A 224 10.19 10.37 14.64
C LYS A 224 9.05 9.60 13.99
N PHE A 225 8.90 8.30 14.25
CA PHE A 225 7.81 7.49 13.71
C PHE A 225 6.42 8.06 14.06
N TYR A 226 6.23 8.52 15.29
CA TYR A 226 4.98 9.15 15.73
C TYR A 226 4.70 10.51 15.08
N GLN A 227 5.67 11.14 14.43
CA GLN A 227 5.45 12.39 13.68
C GLN A 227 4.80 12.16 12.31
N PHE A 228 4.76 10.90 11.84
CA PHE A 228 4.24 10.51 10.52
C PHE A 228 2.99 9.61 10.59
N ILE A 229 2.38 9.46 11.78
CA ILE A 229 1.09 8.81 12.01
C ILE A 229 0.05 9.90 12.24
#